data_AF-A0A2M9P112-F1
#
_entry.id   AF-A0A2M9P112-F1
#
_cell.length_a   1.000
_cell.length_b   1.000
_cell.length_c   1.000
_cell.angle_alpha   90.00
_cell.angle_beta   90.00
_cell.angle_gamma   90.00
#
_symmetry.space_group_name_H-M   'P 1'
#
loop_
_entity.id
_entity.type
_entity.pdbx_description
1 polymer ?
#
loop_
_entity_poly.entity_id
_entity_poly.type
_entity_poly.pdbx_seq_one_letter_code
_entity_poly.pdbx_strand_id
1 'polypeptide(L)'
;MEVAVPQQRPRRKWRRRALWSLGILIVLLLSVLIAANVFLARTLPETKGEVSLPGLLKPVTVVRDSSGVPHINAANEHDLYLAQGYVQAQDRLFQMDLSRRQASGRLSEVIGEKTVKNDKYFRTLGLRRAAEASYAAYTSEGKEALDVFAEGVNLYIDELKENGKWPVEFTLLGYKPERWTAVDSLTIGKYMAFDLGGNWEDQAFRQYLLQTFPKEKAYDLFPDYPKSAPYIIS
;
A
#
# COMPACT_ATOMS: atom_id res chain seq x y z
N MET A 1 -59.35 -65.45 -8.79
CA MET A 1 -59.32 -64.19 -8.01
C MET A 1 -57.87 -63.84 -7.78
N GLU A 2 -57.34 -62.87 -8.52
CA GLU A 2 -55.97 -62.39 -8.37
C GLU A 2 -56.03 -61.04 -7.66
N VAL A 3 -55.38 -60.95 -6.49
CA VAL A 3 -55.35 -59.72 -5.68
C VAL A 3 -54.08 -58.96 -6.06
N ALA A 4 -54.24 -57.85 -6.77
CA ALA A 4 -53.15 -56.93 -7.06
C ALA A 4 -52.79 -56.12 -5.81
N VAL A 5 -51.60 -56.35 -5.26
CA VAL A 5 -51.04 -55.54 -4.18
C VAL A 5 -50.34 -54.32 -4.78
N PRO A 6 -50.71 -53.08 -4.40
CA PRO A 6 -50.08 -51.89 -4.97
C PRO A 6 -48.64 -51.74 -4.45
N GLN A 7 -47.65 -51.77 -5.35
CA GLN A 7 -46.26 -51.46 -5.01
C GLN A 7 -46.13 -49.99 -4.58
N GLN A 8 -45.86 -49.76 -3.30
CA GLN A 8 -45.49 -48.44 -2.80
C GLN A 8 -44.13 -48.02 -3.38
N ARG A 9 -44.14 -47.06 -4.31
CA ARG A 9 -42.91 -46.43 -4.82
C ARG A 9 -42.12 -45.84 -3.64
N PRO A 10 -40.83 -46.19 -3.44
CA PRO A 10 -40.08 -45.70 -2.29
C PRO A 10 -40.02 -44.17 -2.36
N ARG A 11 -40.64 -43.50 -1.38
CA ARG A 11 -40.55 -42.04 -1.21
C ARG A 11 -39.07 -41.67 -1.29
N ARG A 12 -38.73 -40.80 -2.24
CA ARG A 12 -37.37 -40.43 -2.68
C ARG A 12 -36.59 -39.70 -1.56
N LYS A 13 -36.32 -40.37 -0.43
CA LYS A 13 -35.69 -39.85 0.80
C LYS A 13 -34.34 -39.19 0.52
N TRP A 14 -33.63 -39.66 -0.51
CA TRP A 14 -32.39 -39.05 -1.00
C TRP A 14 -32.57 -37.62 -1.54
N ARG A 15 -33.68 -37.31 -2.24
CA ARG A 15 -33.97 -35.93 -2.67
C ARG A 15 -34.13 -34.98 -1.48
N ARG A 16 -34.82 -35.43 -0.42
CA ARG A 16 -34.95 -34.63 0.81
C ARG A 16 -33.57 -34.41 1.45
N ARG A 17 -32.75 -35.46 1.59
CA ARG A 17 -31.38 -35.34 2.12
C ARG A 17 -30.53 -34.38 1.29
N ALA A 18 -30.54 -34.51 -0.05
CA ALA A 18 -29.83 -33.61 -0.95
C ALA A 18 -30.29 -32.14 -0.84
N LEU A 19 -31.60 -31.90 -0.70
CA LEU A 19 -32.15 -30.56 -0.45
C LEU A 19 -31.71 -29.98 0.90
N TRP A 20 -31.66 -30.80 1.96
CA TRP A 20 -31.12 -30.38 3.27
C TRP A 20 -29.62 -30.08 3.20
N SER A 21 -28.83 -30.94 2.53
CA SER A 21 -27.40 -30.71 2.32
C SER A 21 -27.13 -29.42 1.55
N LEU A 22 -27.90 -29.17 0.48
CA LEU A 22 -27.81 -27.93 -0.30
C LEU A 22 -28.22 -26.71 0.53
N GLY A 23 -29.30 -26.83 1.32
CA GLY A 23 -29.73 -25.77 2.24
C GLY A 23 -28.67 -25.42 3.28
N ILE A 24 -28.04 -26.43 3.90
CA ILE A 24 -26.93 -26.23 4.84
C ILE A 24 -25.74 -25.56 4.14
N LEU A 25 -25.41 -25.99 2.93
CA LEU A 25 -24.30 -25.43 2.16
C LEU A 25 -24.56 -23.96 1.79
N ILE A 26 -25.79 -23.60 1.43
CA ILE A 26 -26.21 -22.21 1.17
C ILE A 26 -26.13 -21.38 2.44
N VAL A 27 -26.62 -21.89 3.58
CA VAL A 27 -26.55 -21.19 4.87
C VAL A 27 -25.10 -20.98 5.28
N LEU A 28 -24.23 -21.98 5.11
CA LEU A 28 -22.79 -21.84 5.39
C LEU A 28 -22.16 -20.79 4.47
N LEU A 29 -22.42 -20.85 3.17
CA LEU A 29 -21.92 -19.85 2.22
C LEU A 29 -22.37 -18.43 2.59
N LEU A 30 -23.66 -18.25 2.89
CA LEU A 30 -24.22 -16.96 3.32
C LEU A 30 -23.58 -16.50 4.63
N SER A 31 -23.37 -17.40 5.59
CA SER A 31 -22.73 -17.06 6.86
C SER A 31 -21.28 -16.60 6.65
N VAL A 32 -20.54 -17.24 5.74
CA VAL A 32 -19.18 -16.83 5.36
C VAL A 32 -19.19 -15.48 4.67
N LEU A 33 -20.11 -15.24 3.73
CA LEU A 33 -20.24 -13.95 3.04
C LEU A 33 -20.58 -12.81 4.00
N ILE A 34 -21.50 -13.06 4.95
CA ILE A 34 -21.86 -12.08 5.99
C ILE A 34 -20.66 -11.82 6.89
N ALA A 35 -19.97 -12.86 7.35
CA ALA A 35 -18.79 -12.72 8.19
C ALA A 35 -17.66 -11.95 7.48
N ALA A 36 -17.41 -12.25 6.20
CA ALA A 36 -16.44 -11.53 5.37
C ALA A 36 -16.84 -10.06 5.18
N ASN A 37 -18.10 -9.78 4.91
CA ASN A 37 -18.59 -8.41 4.75
C ASN A 37 -18.46 -7.60 6.06
N VAL A 38 -18.83 -8.18 7.21
CA VAL A 38 -18.67 -7.55 8.53
C VAL A 38 -17.20 -7.33 8.85
N PHE A 39 -16.35 -8.30 8.53
CA PHE A 39 -14.91 -8.17 8.73
C PHE A 39 -14.32 -7.04 7.89
N LEU A 40 -14.60 -7.01 6.58
CA LEU A 40 -14.12 -5.95 5.68
C LEU A 40 -14.64 -4.57 6.09
N ALA A 41 -15.93 -4.45 6.44
CA ALA A 41 -16.50 -3.18 6.88
C ALA A 41 -15.83 -2.64 8.16
N ARG A 42 -15.32 -3.52 9.04
CA ARG A 42 -14.56 -3.11 10.23
C ARG A 42 -13.15 -2.64 9.94
N THR A 43 -12.56 -3.04 8.81
CA THR A 43 -11.21 -2.60 8.39
C THR A 43 -11.20 -1.23 7.74
N LEU A 44 -12.37 -0.65 7.43
CA LEU A 44 -12.47 0.67 6.82
C LEU A 44 -12.28 1.79 7.86
N PRO A 45 -11.56 2.87 7.51
CA PRO A 45 -11.38 4.02 8.38
C PRO A 45 -12.68 4.80 8.59
N GLU A 46 -12.80 5.46 9.75
CA GLU A 46 -13.85 6.44 10.00
C GLU A 46 -13.51 7.76 9.30
N THR A 47 -14.24 8.07 8.24
CA THR A 47 -14.00 9.24 7.38
C THR A 47 -15.01 10.37 7.57
N LYS A 48 -15.93 10.19 8.52
CA LYS A 48 -17.03 11.11 8.84
C LYS A 48 -17.12 11.30 10.35
N GLY A 49 -17.59 12.48 10.75
CA GLY A 49 -17.74 12.84 12.16
C GLY A 49 -16.61 13.74 12.63
N GLU A 50 -16.46 13.83 13.94
CA GLU A 50 -15.46 14.64 14.60
C GLU A 50 -14.44 13.71 15.27
N VAL A 51 -13.16 13.98 15.05
CA VAL A 51 -12.05 13.28 15.67
C VAL A 51 -11.20 14.31 16.40
N SER A 52 -10.88 14.03 17.66
CA SER A 52 -9.97 14.86 18.45
C SER A 52 -8.54 14.37 18.21
N LEU A 53 -7.75 15.18 17.50
CA LEU A 53 -6.32 14.90 17.28
C LEU A 53 -5.47 15.69 18.27
N PRO A 54 -4.72 15.03 19.18
CA PRO A 54 -3.73 15.68 20.02
C PRO A 54 -2.73 16.46 19.15
N GLY A 55 -2.39 17.68 19.56
CA GLY A 55 -1.44 18.53 18.85
C GLY A 55 -2.08 19.57 17.92
N LEU A 56 -3.35 19.44 17.54
CA LEU A 56 -4.03 20.49 16.79
C LEU A 56 -4.14 21.79 17.61
N LEU A 57 -3.74 22.91 17.01
CA LEU A 57 -3.83 24.24 17.61
C LEU A 57 -5.16 24.91 17.31
N LYS A 58 -5.73 24.65 16.13
CA LYS A 58 -7.03 25.14 15.66
C LYS A 58 -7.82 24.02 14.98
N PRO A 59 -9.16 24.16 14.85
CA PRO A 59 -9.97 23.21 14.11
C PRO A 59 -9.52 23.08 12.64
N VAL A 60 -9.48 21.84 12.15
CA VAL A 60 -9.21 21.50 10.75
C VAL A 60 -10.46 20.85 10.16
N THR A 61 -10.85 21.26 8.95
CA THR A 61 -11.97 20.66 8.23
C THR A 61 -11.46 19.79 7.08
N VAL A 62 -11.91 18.54 7.02
CA VAL A 62 -11.60 17.62 5.92
C VAL A 62 -12.88 17.29 5.18
N VAL A 63 -12.95 17.65 3.89
CA VAL A 63 -14.08 17.32 3.01
C VAL A 63 -13.60 16.32 1.98
N ARG A 64 -14.25 15.16 1.88
CA ARG A 64 -13.99 14.20 0.79
C ARG A 64 -15.00 14.43 -0.33
N ASP A 65 -14.51 14.56 -1.57
CA ASP A 65 -15.35 14.72 -2.75
C ASP A 65 -16.07 13.42 -3.14
N SER A 66 -16.83 13.43 -4.25
CA SER A 66 -17.54 12.25 -4.76
C SER A 66 -16.63 11.09 -5.17
N SER A 67 -15.35 11.36 -5.44
CA SER A 67 -14.32 10.37 -5.75
C SER A 67 -13.53 9.93 -4.50
N GLY A 68 -13.85 10.49 -3.33
CA GLY A 68 -13.18 10.21 -2.07
C GLY A 68 -11.88 10.99 -1.86
N VAL A 69 -11.57 11.98 -2.69
CA VAL A 69 -10.35 12.80 -2.57
C VAL A 69 -10.49 13.75 -1.38
N PRO A 70 -9.58 13.73 -0.40
CA PRO A 70 -9.65 14.62 0.76
C PRO A 70 -9.15 16.03 0.42
N HIS A 71 -9.99 17.03 0.73
CA HIS A 71 -9.66 18.46 0.75
C HIS A 71 -9.52 18.91 2.20
N ILE A 72 -8.29 19.28 2.61
CA ILE A 72 -7.96 19.67 3.97
C ILE A 72 -7.89 21.20 4.04
N ASN A 73 -8.68 21.80 4.92
CA ASN A 73 -8.65 23.23 5.21
C ASN A 73 -8.23 23.46 6.66
N ALA A 74 -7.11 24.17 6.84
CA ALA A 74 -6.50 24.46 8.14
C ALA A 74 -6.09 25.94 8.20
N ALA A 75 -6.04 26.49 9.41
CA ALA A 75 -5.71 27.91 9.64
C ALA A 75 -4.21 28.19 9.75
N ASN A 76 -3.36 27.16 9.75
CA ASN A 76 -1.91 27.24 9.81
C ASN A 76 -1.27 25.96 9.25
N GLU A 77 0.03 26.01 8.96
CA GLU A 77 0.77 24.91 8.33
C GLU A 77 0.97 23.71 9.27
N HIS A 78 1.19 23.94 10.57
CA HIS A 78 1.34 22.87 11.55
C HIS A 78 0.10 21.95 11.54
N ASP A 79 -1.08 22.53 11.72
CA ASP A 79 -2.34 21.80 11.72
C ASP A 79 -2.62 21.15 10.35
N LEU A 80 -2.20 21.80 9.25
CA LEU A 80 -2.30 21.24 7.91
C LEU A 80 -1.46 19.96 7.76
N TYR A 81 -0.17 20.00 8.12
CA TYR A 81 0.72 18.85 8.00
C TYR A 81 0.31 17.71 8.92
N LEU A 82 -0.12 18.02 10.16
CA LEU A 82 -0.61 17.03 11.11
C LEU A 82 -1.85 16.31 10.56
N ALA A 83 -2.84 17.08 10.09
CA ALA A 83 -4.04 16.53 9.49
C ALA A 83 -3.75 15.76 8.19
N GLN A 84 -2.82 16.25 7.36
CA GLN A 84 -2.40 15.58 6.13
C GLN A 84 -1.80 14.21 6.43
N GLY A 85 -0.90 14.10 7.40
CA GLY A 85 -0.32 12.83 7.82
C GLY A 85 -1.38 11.84 8.29
N TYR A 86 -2.30 12.30 9.15
CA TYR A 86 -3.40 11.48 9.66
C TYR A 86 -4.32 10.99 8.53
N VAL A 87 -4.83 11.90 7.68
CA VAL A 87 -5.75 11.58 6.57
C VAL A 87 -5.09 10.68 5.53
N GLN A 88 -3.82 10.93 5.19
CA GLN A 88 -3.11 10.07 4.25
C GLN A 88 -2.91 8.65 4.80
N ALA A 89 -2.64 8.53 6.11
CA ALA A 89 -2.56 7.24 6.76
C ALA A 89 -3.93 6.52 6.77
N GLN A 90 -5.05 7.22 7.02
CA GLN A 90 -6.39 6.64 6.90
C GLN A 90 -6.59 5.93 5.57
N ASP A 91 -6.17 6.57 4.48
CA ASP A 91 -6.45 6.07 3.13
C ASP A 91 -5.37 5.09 2.63
N ARG A 92 -4.11 5.20 3.07
CA ARG A 92 -2.94 4.57 2.40
C ARG A 92 -1.89 3.95 3.33
N LEU A 93 -2.19 3.72 4.62
CA LEU A 93 -1.18 3.27 5.60
C LEU A 93 -0.38 2.03 5.14
N PHE A 94 -1.03 1.01 4.58
CA PHE A 94 -0.34 -0.19 4.09
C PHE A 94 0.63 0.13 2.94
N GLN A 95 0.18 0.93 1.96
CA GLN A 95 1.02 1.37 0.84
C GLN A 95 2.24 2.17 1.34
N MET A 96 2.02 3.07 2.30
CA MET A 96 3.08 3.87 2.92
C MET A 96 4.12 2.98 3.62
N ASP A 97 3.66 2.03 4.44
CA ASP A 97 4.55 1.09 5.15
C ASP A 97 5.35 0.21 4.18
N LEU A 98 4.69 -0.33 3.15
CA LEU A 98 5.34 -1.17 2.14
C LEU A 98 6.40 -0.38 1.36
N SER A 99 6.09 0.86 1.00
CA SER A 99 7.01 1.74 0.25
C SER A 99 8.26 2.07 1.07
N ARG A 100 8.14 2.43 2.35
CA ARG A 100 9.32 2.69 3.21
C ARG A 100 10.16 1.43 3.41
N ARG A 101 9.53 0.25 3.50
CA ARG A 101 10.23 -1.04 3.65
C ARG A 101 10.99 -1.41 2.40
N GLN A 102 10.37 -1.28 1.23
CA GLN A 102 11.03 -1.52 -0.05
C GLN A 102 12.26 -0.60 -0.22
N ALA A 103 12.07 0.70 -0.02
CA ALA A 103 13.14 1.68 -0.15
C ALA A 103 14.26 1.52 0.90
N SER A 104 13.96 0.97 2.08
CA SER A 104 14.93 0.70 3.14
C SER A 104 15.57 -0.71 3.06
N GLY A 105 15.13 -1.54 2.12
CA GLY A 105 15.49 -2.96 2.03
C GLY A 105 15.11 -3.74 3.29
N ARG A 106 13.82 -3.68 3.66
CA ARG A 106 13.17 -4.35 4.79
C ARG A 106 11.87 -5.05 4.37
N LEU A 107 11.68 -5.30 3.08
CA LEU A 107 10.45 -5.88 2.53
C LEU A 107 10.27 -7.34 2.94
N SER A 108 11.37 -8.08 3.09
CA SER A 108 11.35 -9.51 3.43
C SER A 108 10.89 -9.78 4.86
N GLU A 109 10.88 -8.75 5.72
CA GLU A 109 10.32 -8.85 7.07
C GLU A 109 8.81 -9.11 7.06
N VAL A 110 8.10 -8.70 6.00
CA VAL A 110 6.64 -8.78 5.90
C VAL A 110 6.14 -9.58 4.71
N ILE A 111 6.91 -9.67 3.62
CA ILE A 111 6.57 -10.47 2.42
C ILE A 111 7.27 -11.85 2.42
N GLY A 112 8.41 -11.97 3.12
CA GLY A 112 9.17 -13.21 3.23
C GLY A 112 10.35 -13.35 2.26
N GLU A 113 10.91 -14.55 2.19
CA GLU A 113 12.24 -14.81 1.61
C GLU A 113 12.39 -14.40 0.12
N LYS A 114 11.28 -14.41 -0.64
CA LYS A 114 11.30 -14.07 -2.08
C LYS A 114 11.80 -12.66 -2.34
N THR A 115 11.71 -11.74 -1.38
CA THR A 115 12.14 -10.34 -1.54
C THR A 115 13.56 -10.05 -1.01
N VAL A 116 14.30 -11.07 -0.54
CA VAL A 116 15.64 -10.85 0.06
C VAL A 116 16.63 -10.27 -0.93
N LYS A 117 16.55 -10.66 -2.22
CA LYS A 117 17.39 -10.07 -3.27
C LYS A 117 17.12 -8.57 -3.43
N ASN A 118 15.84 -8.17 -3.38
CA ASN A 118 15.42 -6.79 -3.45
C ASN A 118 15.91 -5.99 -2.23
N ASP A 119 15.82 -6.57 -1.03
CA ASP A 119 16.31 -5.93 0.18
C ASP A 119 17.81 -5.69 0.14
N LYS A 120 18.59 -6.69 -0.31
CA LYS A 120 20.03 -6.54 -0.52
C LYS A 120 20.32 -5.40 -1.50
N TYR A 121 19.59 -5.34 -2.61
CA TYR A 121 19.75 -4.30 -3.62
C TYR A 121 19.55 -2.89 -3.04
N PHE A 122 18.42 -2.63 -2.37
CA PHE A 122 18.14 -1.31 -1.78
C PHE A 122 19.03 -0.96 -0.58
N ARG A 123 19.48 -1.96 0.19
CA ARG A 123 20.51 -1.78 1.23
C ARG A 123 21.85 -1.35 0.64
N THR A 124 22.23 -1.92 -0.51
CA THR A 124 23.45 -1.55 -1.23
C THR A 124 23.37 -0.13 -1.77
N LEU A 125 22.25 0.24 -2.42
CA LEU A 125 22.01 1.62 -2.84
C LEU A 125 22.02 2.60 -1.66
N GLY A 126 21.47 2.18 -0.51
CA GLY A 126 21.53 2.94 0.73
C GLY A 126 20.61 4.16 0.75
N LEU A 127 19.44 4.08 0.09
CA LEU A 127 18.48 5.20 0.01
C LEU A 127 18.07 5.74 1.39
N ARG A 128 17.87 4.84 2.37
CA ARG A 128 17.60 5.21 3.76
C ARG A 128 18.74 6.02 4.39
N ARG A 129 20.00 5.56 4.25
CA ARG A 129 21.18 6.31 4.75
C ARG A 129 21.29 7.68 4.09
N ALA A 130 21.00 7.75 2.79
CA ALA A 130 20.96 9.02 2.08
C ALA A 130 19.84 9.93 2.61
N ALA A 131 18.67 9.38 2.99
CA ALA A 131 17.56 10.13 3.58
C ALA A 131 17.94 10.70 4.96
N GLU A 132 18.63 9.93 5.79
CA GLU A 132 19.15 10.37 7.10
C GLU A 132 20.15 11.53 6.93
N ALA A 133 21.09 11.40 6.00
CA ALA A 133 22.04 12.46 5.68
C ALA A 133 21.34 13.72 5.13
N SER A 134 20.30 13.56 4.29
CA SER A 134 19.50 14.68 3.80
C SER A 134 18.74 15.37 4.92
N TYR A 135 18.04 14.60 5.78
CA TYR A 135 17.29 15.17 6.89
C TYR A 135 18.19 16.02 7.80
N ALA A 136 19.41 15.56 8.10
CA ALA A 136 20.36 16.35 8.89
C ALA A 136 20.64 17.74 8.30
N ALA A 137 20.67 17.86 6.97
CA ALA A 137 20.94 19.09 6.23
C ALA A 137 19.69 19.97 5.95
N TYR A 138 18.47 19.51 6.28
CA TYR A 138 17.26 20.32 6.10
C TYR A 138 17.22 21.50 7.09
N THR A 139 16.51 22.55 6.70
CA THR A 139 16.22 23.70 7.58
C THR A 139 15.32 23.28 8.74
N SER A 140 15.25 24.12 9.78
CA SER A 140 14.35 23.92 10.92
C SER A 140 12.91 23.73 10.47
N GLU A 141 12.46 24.58 9.55
CA GLU A 141 11.07 24.60 9.06
C GLU A 141 10.76 23.32 8.27
N GLY A 142 11.71 22.86 7.43
CA GLY A 142 11.56 21.62 6.68
C GLY A 142 11.55 20.37 7.57
N LYS A 143 12.33 20.37 8.65
CA LYS A 143 12.31 19.29 9.65
C LYS A 143 10.98 19.28 10.39
N GLU A 144 10.53 20.43 10.89
CA GLU A 144 9.27 20.59 11.60
C GLU A 144 8.08 20.11 10.74
N ALA A 145 7.99 20.50 9.48
CA ALA A 145 6.93 20.03 8.58
C ALA A 145 6.91 18.50 8.43
N LEU A 146 8.09 17.86 8.29
CA LEU A 146 8.21 16.41 8.17
C LEU A 146 7.88 15.67 9.47
N ASP A 147 8.29 16.24 10.61
CA ASP A 147 8.05 15.66 11.93
C ASP A 147 6.57 15.75 12.30
N VAL A 148 5.94 16.90 12.09
CA VAL A 148 4.50 17.11 12.32
C VAL A 148 3.66 16.21 11.40
N PHE A 149 4.05 16.05 10.13
CA PHE A 149 3.42 15.06 9.25
C PHE A 149 3.55 13.63 9.82
N ALA A 150 4.74 13.26 10.30
CA ALA A 150 4.97 11.95 10.89
C ALA A 150 4.15 11.74 12.17
N GLU A 151 3.96 12.77 12.99
CA GLU A 151 3.07 12.74 14.15
C GLU A 151 1.63 12.44 13.73
N GLY A 152 1.12 13.09 12.67
CA GLY A 152 -0.21 12.82 12.13
C GLY A 152 -0.41 11.35 11.73
N VAL A 153 0.57 10.79 11.00
CA VAL A 153 0.56 9.35 10.64
C VAL A 153 0.55 8.48 11.90
N ASN A 154 1.34 8.84 12.90
CA ASN A 154 1.44 8.09 14.14
C ASN A 154 0.17 8.15 15.00
N LEU A 155 -0.55 9.27 15.01
CA LEU A 155 -1.84 9.38 15.68
C LEU A 155 -2.84 8.36 15.11
N TYR A 156 -2.85 8.18 13.79
CA TYR A 156 -3.69 7.15 13.18
C TYR A 156 -3.21 5.72 13.52
N ILE A 157 -1.89 5.47 13.51
CA ILE A 157 -1.34 4.17 13.94
C ILE A 157 -1.73 3.85 15.39
N ASP A 158 -1.72 4.85 16.28
CA ASP A 158 -2.07 4.67 17.69
C ASP A 158 -3.58 4.43 17.85
N GLU A 159 -4.43 5.15 17.12
CA GLU A 159 -5.87 4.88 17.05
C GLU A 159 -6.16 3.42 16.64
N LEU A 160 -5.45 2.91 15.63
CA LEU A 160 -5.58 1.51 15.18
C LEU A 160 -5.14 0.49 16.26
N LYS A 161 -4.17 0.84 17.11
CA LYS A 161 -3.77 -0.01 18.24
C LYS A 161 -4.87 -0.08 19.29
N GLU A 162 -5.58 1.02 19.52
CA GLU A 162 -6.64 1.12 20.52
C GLU A 162 -7.92 0.41 20.05
N ASN A 163 -8.35 0.67 18.81
CA ASN A 163 -9.64 0.17 18.31
C ASN A 163 -9.54 -1.18 17.57
N GLY A 164 -8.33 -1.61 17.19
CA GLY A 164 -8.07 -2.87 16.50
C GLY A 164 -8.54 -2.93 15.03
N LYS A 165 -8.96 -1.80 14.44
CA LYS A 165 -9.51 -1.69 13.07
C LYS A 165 -8.42 -1.64 12.00
N TRP A 166 -7.44 -2.53 12.08
CA TRP A 166 -6.31 -2.55 11.15
C TRP A 166 -6.77 -2.76 9.69
N PRO A 167 -6.14 -2.09 8.71
CA PRO A 167 -6.30 -2.43 7.31
C PRO A 167 -6.10 -3.93 7.07
N VAL A 168 -6.86 -4.47 6.11
CA VAL A 168 -6.97 -5.92 5.89
C VAL A 168 -5.62 -6.57 5.61
N GLU A 169 -4.72 -5.86 4.92
CA GLU A 169 -3.40 -6.33 4.52
C GLU A 169 -2.52 -6.66 5.72
N PHE A 170 -2.54 -5.82 6.76
CA PHE A 170 -1.82 -6.07 8.02
C PHE A 170 -2.35 -7.31 8.74
N THR A 171 -3.67 -7.53 8.71
CA THR A 171 -4.27 -8.72 9.31
C THR A 171 -3.92 -9.99 8.55
N LEU A 172 -3.95 -9.95 7.21
CA LEU A 172 -3.62 -11.09 6.35
C LEU A 172 -2.13 -11.46 6.43
N LEU A 173 -1.25 -10.46 6.48
CA LEU A 173 0.20 -10.65 6.58
C LEU A 173 0.69 -10.86 8.02
N GLY A 174 -0.19 -10.71 9.01
CA GLY A 174 0.10 -11.00 10.40
C GLY A 174 1.12 -10.06 11.05
N TYR A 175 1.19 -8.79 10.63
CA TYR A 175 2.13 -7.81 11.18
C TYR A 175 1.46 -6.44 11.38
N LYS A 176 2.10 -5.58 12.18
CA LYS A 176 1.68 -4.20 12.40
C LYS A 176 2.82 -3.24 12.01
N PRO A 177 2.53 -2.06 11.44
CA PRO A 177 3.56 -1.11 11.05
C PRO A 177 4.25 -0.51 12.28
N GLU A 178 5.53 -0.16 12.13
CA GLU A 178 6.27 0.65 13.10
C GLU A 178 5.79 2.10 13.07
N ARG A 179 6.13 2.89 14.10
CA ARG A 179 5.90 4.34 14.07
C ARG A 179 6.58 4.96 12.84
N TRP A 180 5.94 5.98 12.28
CA TRP A 180 6.46 6.77 11.18
C TRP A 180 7.47 7.81 11.69
N THR A 181 8.52 8.05 10.92
CA THR A 181 9.51 9.11 11.17
C THR A 181 9.63 10.04 9.97
N ALA A 182 10.10 11.27 10.15
CA ALA A 182 10.38 12.20 9.04
C ALA A 182 11.28 11.58 7.96
N VAL A 183 12.25 10.76 8.39
CA VAL A 183 13.17 10.08 7.48
C VAL A 183 12.44 9.04 6.61
N ASP A 184 11.33 8.45 7.05
CA ASP A 184 10.55 7.51 6.24
C ASP A 184 9.96 8.21 5.00
N SER A 185 9.43 9.41 5.18
CA SER A 185 8.92 10.26 4.08
C SER A 185 10.03 10.57 3.07
N LEU A 186 11.21 10.97 3.54
CA LEU A 186 12.37 11.23 2.67
C LEU A 186 12.90 9.98 1.99
N THR A 187 12.82 8.83 2.65
CA THR A 187 13.24 7.54 2.09
C THR A 187 12.37 7.17 0.89
N ILE A 188 11.05 7.38 0.99
CA ILE A 188 10.13 7.20 -0.14
C ILE A 188 10.41 8.19 -1.25
N GLY A 189 10.64 9.47 -0.94
CA GLY A 189 10.99 10.48 -1.94
C GLY A 189 12.25 10.11 -2.73
N LYS A 190 13.27 9.56 -2.06
CA LYS A 190 14.49 9.06 -2.72
C LYS A 190 14.24 7.82 -3.57
N TYR A 191 13.35 6.94 -3.14
CA TYR A 191 12.93 5.80 -3.94
C TYR A 191 12.24 6.24 -5.23
N MET A 192 11.33 7.23 -5.16
CA MET A 192 10.71 7.81 -6.35
C MET A 192 11.74 8.48 -7.27
N ALA A 193 12.69 9.22 -6.72
CA ALA A 193 13.76 9.84 -7.51
C ALA A 193 14.66 8.80 -8.19
N PHE A 194 14.93 7.68 -7.51
CA PHE A 194 15.67 6.56 -8.09
C PHE A 194 14.90 5.90 -9.23
N ASP A 195 13.60 5.63 -9.04
CA ASP A 195 12.73 5.02 -10.05
C ASP A 195 12.60 5.88 -11.32
N LEU A 196 12.52 7.20 -11.16
CA LEU A 196 12.42 8.16 -12.27
C LEU A 196 13.76 8.55 -12.91
N GLY A 197 14.89 8.31 -12.23
CA GLY A 197 16.22 8.77 -12.63
C GLY A 197 16.85 8.05 -13.82
N GLY A 198 16.22 6.97 -14.29
CA GLY A 198 16.73 6.12 -15.37
C GLY A 198 17.65 5.02 -14.86
N ASN A 199 17.71 3.91 -15.61
CA ASN A 199 18.34 2.70 -15.14
C ASN A 199 19.84 2.66 -15.49
N TRP A 200 20.70 2.61 -14.47
CA TRP A 200 22.13 2.36 -14.63
C TRP A 200 22.40 1.02 -15.33
N GLU A 201 21.46 0.06 -15.24
CA GLU A 201 21.57 -1.25 -15.91
C GLU A 201 21.59 -1.11 -17.42
N ASP A 202 20.85 -0.16 -18.00
CA ASP A 202 20.86 0.08 -19.45
C ASP A 202 22.23 0.58 -19.90
N GLN A 203 22.85 1.46 -19.10
CA GLN A 203 24.20 1.96 -19.36
C GLN A 203 25.24 0.84 -19.22
N ALA A 204 25.12 0.01 -18.17
CA ALA A 204 25.99 -1.14 -17.97
C ALA A 204 25.84 -2.18 -19.10
N PHE A 205 24.61 -2.43 -19.55
CA PHE A 205 24.32 -3.35 -20.65
C PHE A 205 24.88 -2.84 -21.98
N ARG A 206 24.68 -1.55 -22.30
CA ARG A 206 25.29 -0.90 -23.47
C ARG A 206 26.82 -1.02 -23.44
N GLN A 207 27.43 -0.79 -22.28
CA GLN A 207 28.87 -0.93 -22.10
C GLN A 207 29.33 -2.39 -22.31
N TYR A 208 28.61 -3.36 -21.75
CA TYR A 208 28.89 -4.78 -21.93
C TYR A 208 28.85 -5.18 -23.41
N LEU A 209 27.85 -4.70 -24.17
CA LEU A 209 27.74 -4.98 -25.59
C LEU A 209 28.92 -4.40 -26.39
N LEU A 210 29.33 -3.16 -26.10
CA LEU A 210 30.49 -2.53 -26.75
C LEU A 210 31.81 -3.24 -26.43
N GLN A 211 31.91 -3.94 -25.30
CA GLN A 211 33.09 -4.73 -24.94
C GLN A 211 33.07 -6.14 -25.54
N THR A 212 31.88 -6.67 -25.85
CA THR A 212 31.71 -8.05 -26.31
C THR A 212 31.60 -8.16 -27.83
N PHE A 213 31.05 -7.13 -28.49
CA PHE A 213 30.78 -7.12 -29.92
C PHE A 213 31.44 -5.92 -30.61
N PRO A 214 31.73 -6.03 -31.93
CA PRO A 214 32.06 -4.87 -32.74
C PRO A 214 30.99 -3.79 -32.58
N LYS A 215 31.45 -2.53 -32.58
CA LYS A 215 30.63 -1.34 -32.30
C LYS A 215 29.34 -1.34 -33.10
N GLU A 216 29.43 -1.60 -34.39
CA GLU A 216 28.31 -1.61 -35.34
C GLU A 216 27.23 -2.63 -34.92
N LYS A 217 27.65 -3.83 -34.52
CA LYS A 217 26.74 -4.90 -34.07
C LYS A 217 26.12 -4.62 -32.71
N ALA A 218 26.85 -3.93 -31.82
CA ALA A 218 26.29 -3.49 -30.55
C ALA A 218 25.22 -2.41 -30.74
N TYR A 219 25.40 -1.49 -31.69
CA TYR A 219 24.41 -0.44 -32.00
C TYR A 219 23.20 -0.97 -32.77
N ASP A 220 23.33 -2.01 -33.61
CA ASP A 220 22.19 -2.66 -34.29
C ASP A 220 21.08 -3.14 -33.31
N LEU A 221 21.41 -3.34 -32.03
CA LEU A 221 20.47 -3.77 -30.99
C LEU A 221 19.63 -2.64 -30.39
N PHE A 222 19.91 -1.38 -30.72
CA PHE A 222 19.22 -0.23 -30.17
C PHE A 222 18.56 0.60 -31.27
N PRO A 223 17.33 1.11 -31.05
CA PRO A 223 16.68 1.98 -32.01
C PRO A 223 17.41 3.32 -32.10
N ASP A 224 17.65 3.78 -33.32
CA ASP A 224 18.07 5.15 -33.57
C ASP A 224 16.89 6.11 -33.39
N TYR A 225 17.20 7.35 -32.99
CA TYR A 225 16.20 8.39 -32.95
C TYR A 225 15.74 8.72 -34.39
N PRO A 226 14.43 8.66 -34.71
CA PRO A 226 13.96 8.91 -36.06
C PRO A 226 14.31 10.32 -36.52
N LYS A 227 14.83 10.47 -37.74
CA LYS A 227 15.22 11.79 -38.30
C LYS A 227 14.06 12.79 -38.38
N SER A 228 12.82 12.29 -38.44
CA SER A 228 11.59 13.09 -38.52
C SER A 228 10.88 13.24 -37.17
N ALA A 229 11.44 12.69 -36.08
CA ALA A 229 10.80 12.79 -34.77
C ALA A 229 11.00 14.21 -34.19
N PRO A 230 9.97 14.77 -33.52
CA PRO A 230 10.02 16.11 -32.96
C PRO A 230 10.90 16.17 -31.70
N TYR A 231 11.77 17.17 -31.61
CA TYR A 231 12.56 17.46 -30.41
C TYR A 231 11.76 18.32 -29.43
N ILE A 232 11.93 18.08 -28.12
CA ILE A 232 11.31 18.90 -27.05
C ILE A 232 12.05 20.23 -26.87
N ILE A 233 13.37 20.22 -27.04
CA ILE A 233 14.24 21.40 -26.96
C ILE A 233 14.98 21.49 -28.30
N SER A 234 14.83 22.64 -28.98
CA SER A 234 15.50 22.97 -30.25
C SER A 234 16.73 23.82 -30.02
#